data_AF-A0A2G8JRY1-F1
#
_entry.id   AF-A0A2G8JRY1-F1
#
_cell.length_a   1.000
_cell.length_b   1.000
_cell.length_c   1.000
_cell.angle_alpha   90.00
_cell.angle_beta   90.00
_cell.angle_gamma   90.00
#
_symmetry.space_group_name_H-M   'P 1'
#
loop_
_entity.id
_entity.type
_entity.pdbx_description
1 polymer ?
#
loop_
_entity_poly.entity_id
_entity_poly.type
_entity_poly.pdbx_seq_one_letter_code
_entity_poly.pdbx_strand_id
1 'polypeptide(L)'
;MAGNNFESLFRSLRIHSNDNEDLRNIFDAVVAIYSQWEHQYNDRELQQICLSRMKDISQIYRHHLRFTQLRIDFADRFTQWAYMYLFMMRHVHIVHYALDVTVQERLMYVNPSGLPPAVCMIGGGPGSDILGLCVFLRKHGFTATLTGQVDVLDKCIGWNWSWETLQPLLPNNYRYGIPRVSYRQFDYTVNELSLTNQNIVSGAYIVTMIKSLSPVAAWLRTVQQSYRWSYRSDGRLRETIDKWHSVFSILKHMTAGAFLLYIDNQTGPQREILMETVRCFKFKVIFDRVLHNVRMPTEIFSPEARRLMNMMNFRPCTTAGTNEVILLRKLSM
;
A
#
# COMPACT_ATOMS: atom_id res chain seq x y z
N MET A 1 16.08 -14.22 -28.40
CA MET A 1 15.70 -14.06 -26.98
C MET A 1 16.08 -12.65 -26.56
N ALA A 2 15.13 -11.72 -26.60
CA ALA A 2 15.37 -10.32 -26.30
C ALA A 2 15.49 -10.13 -24.79
N GLY A 3 16.70 -9.85 -24.31
CA GLY A 3 16.92 -9.41 -22.94
C GLY A 3 16.33 -8.02 -22.76
N ASN A 4 15.17 -7.92 -22.09
CA ASN A 4 14.60 -6.66 -21.65
C ASN A 4 15.49 -6.06 -20.56
N ASN A 5 16.53 -5.35 -20.98
CA ASN A 5 17.54 -4.77 -20.13
C ASN A 5 17.00 -3.47 -19.52
N PHE A 6 16.66 -3.49 -18.22
CA PHE A 6 16.21 -2.31 -17.47
C PHE A 6 17.29 -1.20 -17.40
N GLU A 7 18.51 -1.45 -17.87
CA GLU A 7 19.56 -0.42 -18.01
C GLU A 7 19.23 0.62 -19.10
N SER A 8 18.42 0.28 -20.11
CA SER A 8 17.93 1.25 -21.10
C SER A 8 16.79 2.11 -20.58
N LEU A 9 16.34 1.84 -19.35
CA LEU A 9 15.15 2.43 -18.77
C LEU A 9 15.43 3.70 -17.98
N PHE A 10 16.53 4.45 -18.17
CA PHE A 10 16.87 5.52 -17.21
C PHE A 10 17.76 6.65 -17.77
N ARG A 11 17.20 7.61 -18.54
CA ARG A 11 17.86 8.92 -18.83
C ARG A 11 16.90 10.11 -19.03
N SER A 12 16.92 11.05 -18.06
CA SER A 12 16.40 12.45 -18.09
C SER A 12 14.88 12.61 -18.37
N LEU A 13 14.12 13.63 -17.95
CA LEU A 13 14.29 15.06 -17.63
C LEU A 13 13.26 15.41 -16.52
N ARG A 14 13.54 16.39 -15.64
CA ARG A 14 12.56 16.86 -14.64
C ARG A 14 11.42 17.63 -15.33
N ILE A 15 10.24 17.03 -15.44
CA ILE A 15 9.00 17.76 -15.72
C ILE A 15 8.42 18.17 -14.37
N HIS A 16 8.14 19.46 -14.15
CA HIS A 16 7.47 19.91 -12.93
C HIS A 16 5.99 19.55 -12.98
N SER A 17 5.63 18.31 -12.63
CA SER A 17 4.24 18.01 -12.28
C SER A 17 3.95 18.57 -10.89
N ASN A 18 2.77 19.16 -10.70
CA ASN A 18 2.30 19.61 -9.40
C ASN A 18 1.75 18.41 -8.62
N ASP A 19 2.60 17.71 -7.87
CA ASP A 19 2.20 16.55 -7.05
C ASP A 19 1.04 16.87 -6.09
N ASN A 20 0.94 18.11 -5.60
CA ASN A 20 -0.21 18.57 -4.82
C ASN A 20 -1.55 18.53 -5.57
N GLU A 21 -1.56 18.77 -6.89
CA GLU A 21 -2.76 18.69 -7.71
C GLU A 21 -3.21 17.23 -7.89
N ASP A 22 -2.27 16.34 -8.17
CA ASP A 22 -2.53 14.90 -8.24
C ASP A 22 -3.07 14.35 -6.90
N LEU A 23 -2.49 14.75 -5.77
CA LEU A 23 -2.98 14.38 -4.44
C LEU A 23 -4.37 14.96 -4.15
N ARG A 24 -4.62 16.22 -4.52
CA ARG A 24 -5.95 16.85 -4.41
C ARG A 24 -6.98 16.05 -5.20
N ASN A 25 -6.70 15.77 -6.47
CA ASN A 25 -7.59 15.06 -7.37
C ASN A 25 -7.96 13.66 -6.85
N ILE A 26 -7.00 12.92 -6.28
CA ILE A 26 -7.29 11.62 -5.66
C ILE A 26 -8.22 11.80 -4.45
N PHE A 27 -7.96 12.77 -3.56
CA PHE A 27 -8.81 12.96 -2.38
C PHE A 27 -10.21 13.43 -2.75
N ASP A 28 -10.32 14.31 -3.75
CA ASP A 28 -11.61 14.78 -4.24
C ASP A 28 -12.45 13.63 -4.84
N ALA A 29 -11.81 12.65 -5.47
CA ALA A 29 -12.50 11.42 -5.89
C ALA A 29 -13.05 10.63 -4.69
N VAL A 30 -12.32 10.56 -3.56
CA VAL A 30 -12.81 9.93 -2.31
C VAL A 30 -14.00 10.71 -1.73
N VAL A 31 -13.93 12.05 -1.76
CA VAL A 31 -15.03 12.93 -1.33
C VAL A 31 -16.25 12.75 -2.21
N ALA A 32 -16.07 12.64 -3.53
CA ALA A 32 -17.16 12.46 -4.48
C ALA A 32 -17.95 11.15 -4.29
N ILE A 33 -17.33 10.09 -3.76
CA ILE A 33 -18.04 8.85 -3.38
C ILE A 33 -19.13 9.16 -2.33
N TYR A 34 -18.83 10.03 -1.36
CA TYR A 34 -19.81 10.44 -0.36
C TYR A 34 -20.99 11.16 -1.01
N SER A 35 -20.70 12.10 -1.92
CA SER A 35 -21.72 12.87 -2.63
C SER A 35 -22.66 11.99 -3.48
N GLN A 36 -22.17 10.86 -4.01
CA GLN A 36 -23.03 9.92 -4.74
C GLN A 36 -24.10 9.27 -3.84
N TRP A 37 -23.83 9.12 -2.54
CA TRP A 37 -24.77 8.57 -1.57
C TRP A 37 -25.77 9.59 -1.03
N GLU A 38 -25.47 10.89 -1.11
CA GLU A 38 -26.40 11.95 -0.70
C GLU A 38 -27.74 11.87 -1.45
N HIS A 39 -27.76 11.31 -2.68
CA HIS A 39 -29.00 11.08 -3.43
C HIS A 39 -29.79 9.85 -2.98
N GLN A 40 -29.17 8.91 -2.25
CA GLN A 40 -29.76 7.63 -1.88
C GLN A 40 -30.24 7.59 -0.42
N TYR A 41 -29.73 8.49 0.41
CA TYR A 41 -29.93 8.50 1.85
C TYR A 41 -30.36 9.88 2.33
N ASN A 42 -31.02 9.93 3.49
CA ASN A 42 -31.17 11.20 4.18
C ASN A 42 -29.79 11.71 4.65
N ASP A 43 -29.48 12.99 4.42
CA ASP A 43 -28.18 13.59 4.78
C ASP A 43 -27.74 13.29 6.21
N ARG A 44 -28.66 13.40 7.18
CA ARG A 44 -28.36 13.18 8.60
C ARG A 44 -28.07 11.72 8.90
N GLU A 45 -28.79 10.81 8.27
CA GLU A 45 -28.60 9.37 8.42
C GLU A 45 -27.25 8.95 7.82
N LEU A 46 -26.96 9.36 6.58
CA LEU A 46 -25.69 9.08 5.92
C LEU A 46 -24.51 9.60 6.72
N GLN A 47 -24.59 10.85 7.20
CA GLN A 47 -23.57 11.46 8.04
C GLN A 47 -23.33 10.64 9.32
N GLN A 48 -24.40 10.18 10.00
CA GLN A 48 -24.28 9.36 11.21
C GLN A 48 -23.60 8.01 10.94
N ILE A 49 -23.97 7.34 9.86
CA ILE A 49 -23.36 6.05 9.45
C ILE A 49 -21.85 6.25 9.21
N CYS A 50 -21.50 7.21 8.36
CA CYS A 50 -20.11 7.53 8.03
C CYS A 50 -19.29 7.93 9.27
N LEU A 51 -19.86 8.76 10.15
CA LEU A 51 -19.20 9.17 11.39
C LEU A 51 -18.96 8.00 12.34
N SER A 52 -19.93 7.09 12.44
CA SER A 52 -19.78 5.87 13.24
C SER A 52 -18.60 5.05 12.75
N ARG A 53 -18.53 4.78 11.43
CA ARG A 53 -17.42 4.02 10.83
C ARG A 53 -16.06 4.71 10.98
N MET A 54 -15.99 6.02 10.81
CA MET A 54 -14.74 6.76 11.02
C MET A 54 -14.25 6.66 12.47
N LYS A 55 -15.15 6.73 13.46
CA LYS A 55 -14.82 6.57 14.87
C LYS A 55 -14.33 5.15 15.17
N ASP A 56 -15.05 4.13 14.70
CA ASP A 56 -14.70 2.73 14.91
C ASP A 56 -13.30 2.44 14.35
N ILE A 57 -13.05 2.80 13.09
CA ILE A 57 -11.76 2.60 12.43
C ILE A 57 -10.65 3.36 13.15
N SER A 58 -10.87 4.63 13.50
CA SER A 58 -9.86 5.44 14.20
C SER A 58 -9.50 4.84 15.56
N GLN A 59 -10.51 4.40 16.33
CA GLN A 59 -10.30 3.77 17.63
C GLN A 59 -9.55 2.44 17.49
N ILE A 60 -9.92 1.62 16.49
CA ILE A 60 -9.27 0.34 16.27
C ILE A 60 -7.81 0.49 15.89
N TYR A 61 -7.50 1.34 14.92
CA TYR A 61 -6.12 1.58 14.50
C TYR A 61 -5.26 2.21 15.59
N ARG A 62 -5.84 3.04 16.47
CA ARG A 62 -5.09 3.70 17.55
C ARG A 62 -4.86 2.79 18.75
N HIS A 63 -5.84 1.97 19.13
CA HIS A 63 -5.81 1.29 20.43
C HIS A 63 -6.07 -0.22 20.36
N HIS A 64 -6.78 -0.71 19.35
CA HIS A 64 -7.39 -2.03 19.39
C HIS A 64 -6.96 -3.01 18.29
N LEU A 65 -5.95 -2.69 17.46
CA LEU A 65 -5.46 -3.59 16.40
C LEU A 65 -5.15 -5.02 16.87
N ARG A 66 -4.74 -5.16 18.14
CA ARG A 66 -4.40 -6.44 18.78
C ARG A 66 -5.61 -7.29 19.15
N PHE A 67 -6.83 -6.73 19.26
CA PHE A 67 -8.00 -7.45 19.76
C PHE A 67 -8.78 -8.10 18.61
N THR A 68 -8.91 -9.43 18.63
CA THR A 68 -9.58 -10.23 17.59
C THR A 68 -11.07 -9.96 17.45
N GLN A 69 -11.72 -9.66 18.57
CA GLN A 69 -13.16 -9.40 18.64
C GLN A 69 -13.54 -8.00 18.15
N LEU A 70 -12.57 -7.11 17.95
CA LEU A 70 -12.77 -5.73 17.48
C LEU A 70 -12.26 -5.58 16.04
N ARG A 71 -12.51 -6.59 15.20
CA ARG A 71 -12.09 -6.57 13.80
C ARG A 71 -12.96 -5.61 13.01
N ILE A 72 -12.30 -4.82 12.17
CA ILE A 72 -12.97 -3.96 11.21
C ILE A 72 -13.56 -4.85 10.12
N ASP A 73 -14.86 -4.73 9.90
CA ASP A 73 -15.53 -5.39 8.79
C ASP A 73 -15.32 -4.58 7.50
N PHE A 74 -14.26 -4.92 6.78
CA PHE A 74 -14.00 -4.31 5.48
C PHE A 74 -14.94 -4.81 4.38
N ALA A 75 -15.91 -5.69 4.62
CA ALA A 75 -16.97 -5.97 3.64
C ALA A 75 -18.02 -4.85 3.58
N ASP A 76 -18.16 -4.05 4.65
CA ASP A 76 -19.06 -2.90 4.69
C ASP A 76 -18.51 -1.71 3.89
N ARG A 77 -19.27 -1.25 2.89
CA ARG A 77 -18.87 -0.17 1.98
C ARG A 77 -18.62 1.17 2.70
N PHE A 78 -19.38 1.46 3.77
CA PHE A 78 -19.16 2.68 4.55
C PHE A 78 -17.88 2.60 5.38
N THR A 79 -17.54 1.42 5.87
CA THR A 79 -16.26 1.13 6.52
C THR A 79 -15.10 1.29 5.54
N GLN A 80 -15.22 0.76 4.33
CA GLN A 80 -14.20 0.93 3.29
C GLN A 80 -14.00 2.41 2.91
N TRP A 81 -15.09 3.15 2.70
CA TRP A 81 -15.01 4.59 2.44
C TRP A 81 -14.40 5.37 3.61
N ALA A 82 -14.79 5.06 4.85
CA ALA A 82 -14.21 5.69 6.03
C ALA A 82 -12.70 5.43 6.13
N TYR A 83 -12.24 4.23 5.79
CA TYR A 83 -10.81 3.94 5.69
C TYR A 83 -10.13 4.78 4.61
N MET A 84 -10.72 4.88 3.41
CA MET A 84 -10.18 5.68 2.33
C MET A 84 -10.07 7.15 2.74
N TYR A 85 -11.15 7.71 3.30
CA TYR A 85 -11.18 9.08 3.81
C TYR A 85 -10.08 9.33 4.85
N LEU A 86 -9.89 8.42 5.80
CA LEU A 86 -8.93 8.61 6.89
C LEU A 86 -7.48 8.35 6.49
N PHE A 87 -7.20 7.33 5.69
CA PHE A 87 -5.85 6.77 5.56
C PHE A 87 -5.33 6.66 4.13
N MET A 88 -6.17 6.58 3.10
CA MET A 88 -5.70 6.36 1.72
C MET A 88 -4.68 7.42 1.30
N MET A 89 -4.98 8.71 1.50
CA MET A 89 -4.07 9.78 1.09
C MET A 89 -2.74 9.75 1.81
N ARG A 90 -2.71 9.25 3.05
CA ARG A 90 -1.46 9.06 3.78
C ARG A 90 -0.60 7.99 3.15
N HIS A 91 -1.22 6.92 2.66
CA HIS A 91 -0.53 5.80 2.00
C HIS A 91 -0.05 6.21 0.60
N VAL A 92 -0.89 6.91 -0.17
CA VAL A 92 -0.51 7.51 -1.46
C VAL A 92 0.71 8.41 -1.28
N HIS A 93 0.66 9.35 -0.33
CA HIS A 93 1.73 10.30 -0.08
C HIS A 93 3.03 9.62 0.37
N ILE A 94 2.98 8.62 1.26
CA ILE A 94 4.21 7.97 1.74
C ILE A 94 4.89 7.12 0.67
N VAL A 95 4.12 6.47 -0.21
CA VAL A 95 4.66 5.71 -1.35
C VAL A 95 5.36 6.67 -2.32
N HIS A 96 4.67 7.74 -2.73
CA HIS A 96 5.25 8.78 -3.58
C HIS A 96 6.53 9.37 -2.97
N TYR A 97 6.46 9.82 -1.72
CA TYR A 97 7.57 10.45 -1.02
C TYR A 97 8.77 9.50 -0.89
N ALA A 98 8.54 8.25 -0.50
CA ALA A 98 9.59 7.24 -0.35
C ALA A 98 10.35 7.04 -1.66
N LEU A 99 9.63 6.86 -2.77
CA LEU A 99 10.23 6.68 -4.10
C LEU A 99 10.92 7.96 -4.59
N ASP A 100 10.37 9.13 -4.30
CA ASP A 100 11.00 10.40 -4.69
C ASP A 100 12.35 10.59 -3.99
N VAL A 101 12.46 10.21 -2.70
CA VAL A 101 13.73 10.22 -1.96
C VAL A 101 14.76 9.29 -2.60
N THR A 102 14.38 8.09 -3.05
CA THR A 102 15.35 7.18 -3.68
C THR A 102 15.91 7.73 -4.99
N VAL A 103 15.12 8.50 -5.76
CA VAL A 103 15.57 9.19 -6.97
C VAL A 103 16.47 10.37 -6.63
N GLN A 104 16.10 11.19 -5.65
CA GLN A 104 16.91 12.34 -5.21
C GLN A 104 18.29 11.91 -4.73
N GLU A 105 18.37 10.76 -4.06
CA GLU A 105 19.62 10.14 -3.60
C GLU A 105 20.37 9.36 -4.69
N ARG A 106 19.88 9.35 -5.93
CA ARG A 106 20.47 8.65 -7.09
C ARG A 106 20.60 7.14 -6.88
N LEU A 107 19.75 6.57 -6.04
CA LEU A 107 19.66 5.12 -5.79
C LEU A 107 18.76 4.44 -6.81
N MET A 108 17.81 5.19 -7.35
CA MET A 108 16.98 4.85 -8.48
C MET A 108 17.03 5.95 -9.52
N TYR A 109 16.70 5.59 -10.75
CA TYR A 109 16.43 6.53 -11.83
C TYR A 109 15.01 6.22 -12.35
N VAL A 110 14.41 7.06 -13.20
CA VAL A 110 13.12 6.78 -13.86
C VAL A 110 13.26 6.97 -15.38
N ASN A 111 12.86 5.99 -16.23
CA ASN A 111 12.63 6.27 -17.67
C ASN A 111 11.22 6.75 -17.83
N PRO A 112 11.01 7.86 -18.52
CA PRO A 112 9.71 8.16 -19.09
C PRO A 112 9.34 7.24 -20.28
N SER A 113 10.33 6.61 -20.95
CA SER A 113 10.13 5.83 -22.19
C SER A 113 10.06 4.31 -22.02
N GLY A 114 10.05 3.79 -20.80
CA GLY A 114 10.04 2.34 -20.52
C GLY A 114 8.66 1.72 -20.62
N LEU A 115 8.61 0.39 -20.79
CA LEU A 115 7.35 -0.33 -20.61
C LEU A 115 6.90 -0.22 -19.14
N PRO A 116 5.62 0.07 -18.90
CA PRO A 116 5.09 0.19 -17.56
C PRO A 116 5.15 -1.16 -16.82
N PRO A 117 5.52 -1.15 -15.53
CA PRO A 117 5.73 -2.37 -14.78
C PRO A 117 4.40 -3.07 -14.44
N ALA A 118 4.40 -4.40 -14.45
CA ALA A 118 3.36 -5.16 -13.75
C ALA A 118 3.53 -4.96 -12.23
N VAL A 119 2.43 -4.71 -11.52
CA VAL A 119 2.44 -4.38 -10.10
C VAL A 119 1.58 -5.37 -9.32
N CYS A 120 2.12 -5.92 -8.24
CA CYS A 120 1.38 -6.74 -7.29
C CYS A 120 1.41 -6.09 -5.90
N MET A 121 0.24 -5.71 -5.38
CA MET A 121 0.09 -5.11 -4.06
C MET A 121 -0.33 -6.17 -3.04
N ILE A 122 0.50 -6.43 -2.04
CA ILE A 122 0.19 -7.38 -0.96
C ILE A 122 -0.43 -6.61 0.23
N GLY A 123 -1.68 -6.92 0.54
CA GLY A 123 -2.51 -6.17 1.48
C GLY A 123 -2.79 -4.75 0.97
N GLY A 124 -2.97 -4.60 -0.35
CA GLY A 124 -3.10 -3.31 -1.02
C GLY A 124 -4.39 -2.55 -0.73
N GLY A 125 -5.35 -3.17 -0.03
CA GLY A 125 -6.61 -2.54 0.36
C GLY A 125 -7.31 -1.88 -0.84
N PRO A 126 -7.70 -0.59 -0.74
CA PRO A 126 -8.39 0.12 -1.83
C PRO A 126 -7.47 0.58 -2.98
N GLY A 127 -6.24 0.07 -3.09
CA GLY A 127 -5.31 0.43 -4.17
C GLY A 127 -4.54 1.74 -3.92
N SER A 128 -4.24 2.10 -2.67
CA SER A 128 -3.45 3.30 -2.36
C SER A 128 -2.04 3.27 -2.96
N ASP A 129 -1.46 2.08 -3.08
CA ASP A 129 -0.05 1.92 -3.47
C ASP A 129 0.14 2.29 -4.93
N ILE A 130 -0.75 1.81 -5.81
CA ILE A 130 -0.70 2.11 -7.23
C ILE A 130 -0.98 3.59 -7.51
N LEU A 131 -1.86 4.22 -6.73
CA LEU A 131 -2.09 5.67 -6.80
C LEU A 131 -0.82 6.45 -6.43
N GLY A 132 -0.14 6.08 -5.33
CA GLY A 132 1.12 6.69 -4.93
C GLY A 132 2.25 6.48 -5.95
N LEU A 133 2.33 5.29 -6.55
CA LEU A 133 3.25 5.00 -7.63
C LEU A 133 2.97 5.86 -8.87
N CYS A 134 1.70 6.06 -9.24
CA CYS A 134 1.32 6.93 -10.36
C CYS A 134 1.71 8.39 -10.13
N VAL A 135 1.53 8.92 -8.91
CA VAL A 135 1.98 10.28 -8.56
C VAL A 135 3.49 10.39 -8.75
N PHE A 136 4.25 9.42 -8.24
CA PHE A 136 5.71 9.36 -8.43
C PHE A 136 6.11 9.30 -9.90
N LEU A 137 5.54 8.38 -10.67
CA LEU A 137 5.89 8.20 -12.08
C LEU A 137 5.62 9.47 -12.90
N ARG A 138 4.47 10.12 -12.70
CA ARG A 138 4.14 11.37 -13.41
C ARG A 138 5.04 12.54 -13.01
N LYS A 139 5.40 12.65 -11.73
CA LYS A 139 6.40 13.63 -11.25
C LYS A 139 7.74 13.51 -11.95
N HIS A 140 8.11 12.30 -12.34
CA HIS A 140 9.35 12.04 -13.07
C HIS A 140 9.14 11.91 -14.59
N GLY A 141 8.05 12.47 -15.12
CA GLY A 141 7.78 12.63 -16.55
C GLY A 141 7.24 11.39 -17.26
N PHE A 142 6.84 10.35 -16.52
CA PHE A 142 6.17 9.19 -17.11
C PHE A 142 4.72 9.57 -17.46
N THR A 143 4.47 9.78 -18.75
CA THR A 143 3.14 10.12 -19.28
C THR A 143 2.42 8.94 -19.90
N ALA A 144 3.10 7.80 -20.05
CA ALA A 144 2.49 6.59 -20.57
C ALA A 144 1.48 6.01 -19.56
N THR A 145 0.46 5.34 -20.08
CA THR A 145 -0.45 4.56 -19.26
C THR A 145 0.31 3.39 -18.64
N LEU A 146 -0.05 2.98 -17.43
CA LEU A 146 0.37 1.70 -16.88
C LEU A 146 -0.30 0.58 -17.70
N THR A 147 0.28 0.21 -18.84
CA THR A 147 -0.23 -0.89 -19.70
C THR A 147 0.04 -2.28 -19.13
N GLY A 148 0.62 -2.39 -17.93
CA GLY A 148 0.90 -3.66 -17.26
C GLY A 148 -0.33 -4.30 -16.61
N GLN A 149 -0.13 -5.44 -15.96
CA GLN A 149 -1.13 -6.03 -15.07
C GLN A 149 -0.99 -5.42 -13.67
N VAL A 150 -2.12 -5.06 -13.02
CA VAL A 150 -2.14 -4.61 -11.63
C VAL A 150 -3.00 -5.58 -10.82
N ASP A 151 -2.39 -6.25 -9.85
CA ASP A 151 -3.07 -7.18 -8.96
C ASP A 151 -3.02 -6.70 -7.51
N VAL A 152 -4.11 -6.91 -6.77
CA VAL A 152 -4.19 -6.75 -5.32
C VAL A 152 -4.42 -8.12 -4.70
N LEU A 153 -3.49 -8.56 -3.85
CA LEU A 153 -3.64 -9.74 -3.02
C LEU A 153 -4.05 -9.28 -1.62
N ASP A 154 -5.33 -9.43 -1.26
CA ASP A 154 -5.86 -8.95 0.02
C ASP A 154 -6.81 -9.99 0.66
N LYS A 155 -6.95 -9.90 1.99
CA LYS A 155 -7.89 -10.76 2.74
C LYS A 155 -9.33 -10.35 2.47
N CYS A 156 -9.57 -9.07 2.21
CA CYS A 156 -10.89 -8.57 1.88
C CYS A 156 -10.98 -8.28 0.37
N ILE A 157 -11.54 -9.21 -0.39
CA ILE A 157 -11.85 -8.97 -1.81
C ILE A 157 -12.89 -7.86 -2.04
N GLY A 158 -13.61 -7.48 -0.98
CA GLY A 158 -14.59 -6.39 -1.00
C GLY A 158 -13.99 -5.05 -1.42
N TRP A 159 -12.68 -4.85 -1.27
CA TRP A 159 -11.97 -3.67 -1.77
C TRP A 159 -12.13 -3.44 -3.28
N ASN A 160 -12.46 -4.49 -4.05
CA ASN A 160 -12.79 -4.33 -5.47
C ASN A 160 -13.94 -3.32 -5.68
N TRP A 161 -14.96 -3.34 -4.81
CA TRP A 161 -16.06 -2.38 -4.87
C TRP A 161 -15.55 -0.94 -4.65
N SER A 162 -14.68 -0.72 -3.66
CA SER A 162 -14.09 0.60 -3.41
C SER A 162 -13.32 1.12 -4.62
N TRP A 163 -12.51 0.25 -5.25
CA TRP A 163 -11.75 0.62 -6.43
C TRP A 163 -12.65 0.90 -7.64
N GLU A 164 -13.63 0.04 -7.91
CA GLU A 164 -14.59 0.21 -9.01
C GLU A 164 -15.46 1.47 -8.84
N THR A 165 -15.70 1.89 -7.59
CA THR A 165 -16.41 3.14 -7.27
C THR A 165 -15.50 4.36 -7.39
N LEU A 166 -14.23 4.26 -6.96
CA LEU A 166 -13.26 5.35 -7.00
C LEU A 166 -12.74 5.64 -8.41
N GLN A 167 -12.39 4.62 -9.19
CA GLN A 167 -11.68 4.77 -10.47
C GLN A 167 -12.42 5.67 -11.49
N PRO A 168 -13.75 5.57 -11.66
CA PRO A 168 -14.49 6.46 -12.56
C PRO A 168 -14.49 7.94 -12.13
N LEU A 169 -14.25 8.21 -10.84
CA LEU A 169 -14.21 9.55 -10.26
C LEU A 169 -12.79 10.17 -10.31
N LEU A 170 -11.77 9.37 -10.61
CA LEU A 170 -10.42 9.87 -10.82
C LEU A 170 -10.31 10.61 -12.16
N PRO A 171 -9.38 11.59 -12.29
CA PRO A 171 -9.17 12.26 -13.57
C PRO A 171 -8.69 11.30 -14.66
N ASN A 172 -8.86 11.70 -15.92
CA ASN A 172 -8.61 10.86 -17.10
C ASN A 172 -7.21 10.22 -17.14
N ASN A 173 -6.18 10.95 -16.69
CA ASN A 173 -4.80 10.44 -16.63
C ASN A 173 -4.62 9.28 -15.63
N TYR A 174 -5.51 9.10 -14.66
CA TYR A 174 -5.57 7.91 -13.80
C TYR A 174 -6.56 6.89 -14.35
N ARG A 175 -7.76 7.33 -14.73
CA ARG A 175 -8.83 6.44 -15.20
C ARG A 175 -8.38 5.59 -16.38
N TYR A 176 -7.67 6.19 -17.34
CA TYR A 176 -7.11 5.50 -18.50
C TYR A 176 -5.63 5.13 -18.30
N GLY A 177 -4.98 5.74 -17.32
CA GLY A 177 -3.58 5.49 -16.99
C GLY A 177 -3.34 4.30 -16.07
N ILE A 178 -4.36 3.80 -15.37
CA ILE A 178 -4.28 2.59 -14.56
C ILE A 178 -5.12 1.51 -15.26
N PRO A 179 -4.55 0.33 -15.52
CA PRO A 179 -5.25 -0.74 -16.20
C PRO A 179 -6.30 -1.33 -15.26
N ARG A 180 -7.01 -2.36 -15.71
CA ARG A 180 -7.93 -3.09 -14.83
C ARG A 180 -7.15 -3.66 -13.65
N VAL A 181 -7.57 -3.29 -12.43
CA VAL A 181 -7.04 -3.85 -11.19
C VAL A 181 -7.75 -5.16 -10.88
N SER A 182 -7.00 -6.22 -10.63
CA SER A 182 -7.54 -7.54 -10.29
C SER A 182 -7.36 -7.84 -8.82
N TYR A 183 -8.46 -8.03 -8.09
CA TYR A 183 -8.45 -8.41 -6.68
C TYR A 183 -8.48 -9.92 -6.51
N ARG A 184 -7.58 -10.46 -5.68
CA ARG A 184 -7.49 -11.89 -5.37
C ARG A 184 -7.41 -12.11 -3.87
N GLN A 185 -8.06 -13.17 -3.41
CA GLN A 185 -8.02 -13.57 -2.01
C GLN A 185 -6.60 -13.95 -1.60
N PHE A 186 -6.12 -13.35 -0.53
CA PHE A 186 -4.84 -13.67 0.12
C PHE A 186 -4.94 -13.38 1.61
N ASP A 187 -4.40 -14.26 2.45
CA ASP A 187 -4.37 -14.05 3.89
C ASP A 187 -2.96 -14.34 4.39
N TYR A 188 -2.34 -13.38 5.08
CA TYR A 188 -1.00 -13.53 5.66
C TYR A 188 -0.89 -14.72 6.63
N THR A 189 -2.01 -15.22 7.13
CA THR A 189 -2.08 -16.39 8.02
C THR A 189 -1.98 -17.73 7.30
N VAL A 190 -2.11 -17.73 5.98
CA VAL A 190 -1.96 -18.92 5.15
C VAL A 190 -0.49 -19.04 4.76
N ASN A 191 0.14 -20.15 5.13
CA ASN A 191 1.58 -20.32 5.01
C ASN A 191 2.09 -20.27 3.55
N GLU A 192 1.37 -20.87 2.60
CA GLU A 192 1.79 -20.88 1.20
C GLU A 192 0.82 -20.10 0.31
N LEU A 193 1.38 -19.32 -0.62
CA LEU A 193 0.59 -18.72 -1.70
C LEU A 193 -0.05 -19.82 -2.54
N SER A 194 -1.32 -19.64 -2.93
CA SER A 194 -1.95 -20.48 -3.95
C SER A 194 -1.18 -20.39 -5.27
N LEU A 195 -1.27 -21.41 -6.13
CA LEU A 195 -0.59 -21.41 -7.44
C LEU A 195 -0.91 -20.14 -8.26
N THR A 196 -2.17 -19.69 -8.22
CA THR A 196 -2.58 -18.43 -8.87
C THR A 196 -1.84 -17.23 -8.30
N ASN A 197 -1.75 -17.10 -6.97
CA ASN A 197 -1.04 -15.99 -6.34
C ASN A 197 0.47 -16.07 -6.55
N GLN A 198 1.05 -17.28 -6.59
CA GLN A 198 2.45 -17.48 -6.96
C GLN A 198 2.75 -16.94 -8.36
N ASN A 199 1.88 -17.24 -9.34
CA ASN A 199 2.02 -16.76 -10.72
C ASN A 199 1.88 -15.24 -10.82
N ILE A 200 1.00 -14.63 -10.03
CA ILE A 200 0.86 -13.17 -9.95
C ILE A 200 2.14 -12.54 -9.39
N VAL A 201 2.65 -13.05 -8.26
CA VAL A 201 3.87 -12.53 -7.63
C VAL A 201 5.10 -12.72 -8.54
N SER A 202 5.19 -13.83 -9.27
CA SER A 202 6.31 -14.11 -10.17
C SER A 202 6.28 -13.29 -11.45
N GLY A 203 5.08 -12.90 -11.92
CA GLY A 203 4.89 -12.01 -13.07
C GLY A 203 5.04 -10.52 -12.74
N ALA A 204 4.98 -10.15 -11.47
CA ALA A 204 5.10 -8.75 -11.04
C ALA A 204 6.54 -8.25 -11.10
N TYR A 205 6.70 -7.02 -11.61
CA TYR A 205 7.98 -6.32 -11.61
C TYR A 205 8.16 -5.47 -10.35
N ILE A 206 7.07 -4.91 -9.84
CA ILE A 206 7.02 -4.21 -8.56
C ILE A 206 6.06 -4.95 -7.66
N VAL A 207 6.55 -5.38 -6.50
CA VAL A 207 5.72 -5.88 -5.40
C VAL A 207 5.68 -4.81 -4.32
N THR A 208 4.51 -4.51 -3.78
CA THR A 208 4.37 -3.56 -2.67
C THR A 208 3.82 -4.24 -1.43
N MET A 209 4.31 -3.80 -0.27
CA MET A 209 3.83 -4.19 1.06
C MET A 209 3.73 -2.93 1.91
N ILE A 210 2.63 -2.18 1.73
CA ILE A 210 2.43 -0.87 2.34
C ILE A 210 1.40 -1.00 3.45
N LYS A 211 1.83 -0.82 4.70
CA LYS A 211 0.97 -0.85 5.90
C LYS A 211 0.16 -2.13 6.06
N SER A 212 0.63 -3.21 5.45
CA SER A 212 -0.07 -4.48 5.39
C SER A 212 0.39 -5.48 6.44
N LEU A 213 1.64 -5.40 6.91
CA LEU A 213 2.21 -6.39 7.83
C LEU A 213 1.99 -6.01 9.31
N SER A 214 2.08 -4.73 9.69
CA SER A 214 1.91 -4.32 11.08
C SER A 214 0.53 -4.60 11.69
N PRO A 215 -0.62 -4.48 10.96
CA PRO A 215 -1.90 -4.90 11.51
C PRO A 215 -1.95 -6.40 11.82
N VAL A 216 -1.34 -7.22 10.95
CA VAL A 216 -1.25 -8.68 11.13
C VAL A 216 -0.30 -9.03 12.27
N ALA A 217 0.85 -8.36 12.35
CA ALA A 217 1.82 -8.55 13.43
C ALA A 217 1.26 -8.15 14.80
N ALA A 218 0.51 -7.04 14.87
CA ALA A 218 -0.17 -6.62 16.09
C ALA A 218 -1.18 -7.67 16.57
N TRP A 219 -1.84 -8.34 15.63
CA TRP A 219 -2.76 -9.42 15.95
C TRP A 219 -2.08 -10.72 16.38
N LEU A 220 -1.05 -11.18 15.66
CA LEU A 220 -0.41 -12.46 15.99
C LEU A 220 0.27 -12.45 17.37
N ARG A 221 0.56 -11.27 17.93
CA ARG A 221 1.02 -11.12 19.32
C ARG A 221 0.03 -11.61 20.37
N THR A 222 -1.27 -11.62 20.09
CA THR A 222 -2.30 -12.00 21.08
C THR A 222 -2.79 -13.45 20.93
N VAL A 223 -2.46 -14.11 19.83
CA VAL A 223 -2.74 -15.54 19.67
C VAL A 223 -1.73 -16.31 20.54
N GLN A 224 -2.18 -16.68 21.74
CA GLN A 224 -1.43 -17.13 22.92
C GLN A 224 -0.56 -18.39 22.75
N GLN A 225 -0.29 -18.87 21.54
CA GLN A 225 0.25 -20.22 21.32
C GLN A 225 1.68 -20.37 20.80
N SER A 226 2.44 -19.35 20.34
CA SER A 226 3.80 -19.68 19.81
C SER A 226 4.70 -18.48 19.48
N TYR A 227 4.98 -17.60 20.44
CA TYR A 227 6.31 -16.99 20.51
C TYR A 227 6.98 -17.66 21.70
N ARG A 228 7.38 -18.91 21.53
CA ARG A 228 7.90 -19.75 22.60
C ARG A 228 9.40 -19.90 22.43
N TRP A 229 10.13 -18.79 22.27
CA TRP A 229 11.60 -18.70 22.14
C TRP A 229 12.31 -20.02 22.47
N SER A 230 12.39 -20.94 21.51
CA SER A 230 13.09 -22.20 21.74
C SER A 230 14.58 -21.93 21.55
N TYR A 231 15.29 -21.93 22.66
CA TYR A 231 16.75 -21.98 22.64
C TYR A 231 17.14 -23.37 22.13
N ARG A 232 17.92 -23.40 21.05
CA ARG A 232 18.70 -24.59 20.73
C ARG A 232 19.67 -24.86 21.87
N SER A 233 20.10 -26.12 22.01
CA SER A 233 21.20 -26.53 22.86
C SER A 233 22.55 -25.85 22.53
N ASP A 234 22.64 -25.13 21.39
CA ASP A 234 23.79 -24.31 20.97
C ASP A 234 23.68 -22.81 21.36
N GLY A 235 22.61 -22.41 22.07
CA GLY A 235 22.37 -21.02 22.47
C GLY A 235 21.84 -20.10 21.36
N ARG A 236 21.57 -20.63 20.15
CA ARG A 236 21.00 -19.84 19.04
C ARG A 236 19.47 -19.90 19.03
N LEU A 237 18.91 -18.74 18.76
CA LEU A 237 17.49 -18.46 18.68
C LEU A 237 16.90 -18.99 17.36
N ARG A 238 15.84 -19.79 17.38
CA ARG A 238 15.28 -20.40 16.15
C ARG A 238 13.76 -20.38 16.05
N GLU A 239 13.11 -19.25 16.32
CA GLU A 239 11.64 -19.25 16.42
C GLU A 239 10.91 -18.02 15.86
N THR A 240 11.07 -17.78 14.56
CA THR A 240 10.33 -16.71 13.84
C THR A 240 9.80 -17.13 12.47
N ILE A 241 10.46 -18.05 11.77
CA ILE A 241 10.17 -18.36 10.35
C ILE A 241 8.84 -19.13 10.18
N ASP A 242 8.51 -20.05 11.08
CA ASP A 242 7.38 -20.98 10.91
C ASP A 242 5.98 -20.31 10.95
N LYS A 243 5.90 -19.03 11.35
CA LYS A 243 4.62 -18.29 11.42
C LYS A 243 4.40 -17.28 10.31
N TRP A 244 5.46 -16.92 9.58
CA TRP A 244 5.42 -15.90 8.55
C TRP A 244 5.77 -16.49 7.19
N HIS A 245 5.40 -17.76 6.99
CA HIS A 245 5.59 -18.46 5.73
C HIS A 245 4.96 -17.72 4.54
N SER A 246 3.91 -16.92 4.74
CA SER A 246 3.34 -16.10 3.67
C SER A 246 4.36 -15.07 3.14
N VAL A 247 5.08 -14.36 4.02
CA VAL A 247 6.17 -13.44 3.64
C VAL A 247 7.28 -14.21 2.93
N PHE A 248 7.65 -15.38 3.45
CA PHE A 248 8.61 -16.28 2.81
C PHE A 248 8.17 -16.72 1.40
N SER A 249 6.91 -17.12 1.24
CA SER A 249 6.34 -17.55 -0.02
C SER A 249 6.31 -16.39 -1.02
N ILE A 250 5.91 -15.19 -0.60
CA ILE A 250 5.98 -13.98 -1.44
C ILE A 250 7.41 -13.76 -1.95
N LEU A 251 8.40 -13.67 -1.05
CA LEU A 251 9.79 -13.39 -1.45
C LEU A 251 10.40 -14.52 -2.28
N LYS A 252 10.05 -15.78 -2.00
CA LYS A 252 10.44 -16.97 -2.78
C LYS A 252 9.99 -16.84 -4.22
N HIS A 253 8.74 -16.44 -4.46
CA HIS A 253 8.11 -16.44 -5.78
C HIS A 253 8.35 -15.18 -6.61
N MET A 254 8.86 -14.09 -6.04
CA MET A 254 9.27 -12.92 -6.82
C MET A 254 10.26 -13.29 -7.93
N THR A 255 10.18 -12.65 -9.09
CA THR A 255 11.14 -12.85 -10.19
C THR A 255 12.46 -12.13 -9.94
N ALA A 256 13.58 -12.66 -10.47
CA ALA A 256 14.86 -11.96 -10.44
C ALA A 256 14.77 -10.60 -11.17
N GLY A 257 15.35 -9.57 -10.57
CA GLY A 257 15.27 -8.19 -11.05
C GLY A 257 14.05 -7.42 -10.56
N ALA A 258 13.02 -8.08 -10.03
CA ALA A 258 11.85 -7.42 -9.46
C ALA A 258 12.19 -6.62 -8.19
N PHE A 259 11.41 -5.57 -7.93
CA PHE A 259 11.54 -4.72 -6.75
C PHE A 259 10.48 -5.05 -5.70
N LEU A 260 10.85 -5.00 -4.43
CA LEU A 260 9.91 -4.94 -3.31
C LEU A 260 9.98 -3.55 -2.68
N LEU A 261 8.87 -2.82 -2.66
CA LEU A 261 8.70 -1.63 -1.84
C LEU A 261 7.92 -2.01 -0.58
N TYR A 262 8.60 -1.98 0.56
CA TYR A 262 8.02 -2.20 1.87
C TYR A 262 7.95 -0.88 2.64
N ILE A 263 6.77 -0.53 3.13
CA ILE A 263 6.58 0.62 4.02
C ILE A 263 5.66 0.21 5.15
N ASP A 264 6.15 0.22 6.39
CA ASP A 264 5.31 -0.11 7.53
C ASP A 264 5.65 0.72 8.76
N ASN A 265 4.88 0.60 9.83
CA ASN A 265 5.20 1.23 11.12
C ASN A 265 6.57 0.71 11.60
N GLN A 266 7.38 1.55 12.23
CA GLN A 266 8.62 1.07 12.87
C GLN A 266 8.32 0.22 14.12
N THR A 267 7.16 0.43 14.74
CA THR A 267 6.80 -0.21 16.00
C THR A 267 6.32 -1.64 15.76
N GLY A 268 7.17 -2.64 16.00
CA GLY A 268 6.76 -4.04 16.03
C GLY A 268 7.75 -5.00 15.35
N PRO A 269 7.41 -6.30 15.22
CA PRO A 269 8.32 -7.30 14.67
C PRO A 269 8.31 -7.34 13.13
N GLN A 270 7.44 -6.58 12.46
CA GLN A 270 7.25 -6.64 11.00
C GLN A 270 8.53 -6.43 10.20
N ARG A 271 9.46 -5.59 10.68
CA ARG A 271 10.79 -5.44 10.09
C ARG A 271 11.60 -6.72 10.18
N GLU A 272 11.68 -7.26 11.39
CA GLU A 272 12.47 -8.45 11.70
C GLU A 272 11.97 -9.62 10.84
N ILE A 273 10.65 -9.80 10.79
CA ILE A 273 9.98 -10.79 9.94
C ILE A 273 10.41 -10.66 8.48
N LEU A 274 10.35 -9.45 7.92
CA LEU A 274 10.77 -9.22 6.55
C LEU A 274 12.26 -9.52 6.37
N MET A 275 13.13 -8.93 7.21
CA MET A 275 14.58 -8.98 7.03
C MET A 275 15.16 -10.39 7.29
N GLU A 276 14.57 -11.17 8.19
CA GLU A 276 14.90 -12.58 8.36
C GLU A 276 14.59 -13.38 7.10
N THR A 277 13.40 -13.16 6.52
CA THR A 277 13.00 -13.80 5.27
C THR A 277 13.91 -13.39 4.11
N VAL A 278 14.26 -12.11 4.03
CA VAL A 278 15.17 -11.57 3.02
C VAL A 278 16.52 -12.28 3.04
N ARG A 279 17.06 -12.63 4.22
CA ARG A 279 18.33 -13.37 4.36
C ARG A 279 18.30 -14.78 3.76
N CYS A 280 17.11 -15.37 3.59
CA CYS A 280 16.95 -16.68 2.95
C CYS A 280 17.07 -16.62 1.42
N PHE A 281 17.08 -15.42 0.83
CA PHE A 281 17.09 -15.22 -0.61
C PHE A 281 18.14 -14.18 -1.03
N LYS A 282 18.47 -14.13 -2.32
CA LYS A 282 19.41 -13.13 -2.83
C LYS A 282 18.67 -11.83 -3.14
N PHE A 283 18.64 -10.92 -2.18
CA PHE A 283 18.17 -9.55 -2.39
C PHE A 283 19.29 -8.54 -2.16
N LYS A 284 19.29 -7.49 -2.98
CA LYS A 284 20.06 -6.27 -2.74
C LYS A 284 19.14 -5.26 -2.04
N VAL A 285 19.55 -4.77 -0.88
CA VAL A 285 18.93 -3.60 -0.24
C VAL A 285 19.37 -2.35 -1.02
N ILE A 286 18.42 -1.64 -1.61
CA ILE A 286 18.67 -0.39 -2.35
C ILE A 286 18.48 0.81 -1.43
N PHE A 287 17.43 0.77 -0.61
CA PHE A 287 17.08 1.82 0.33
C PHE A 287 16.55 1.18 1.60
N ASP A 288 16.96 1.70 2.75
CA ASP A 288 16.54 1.24 4.07
C ASP A 288 16.64 2.42 5.05
N ARG A 289 15.52 3.09 5.28
CA ARG A 289 15.47 4.27 6.15
C ARG A 289 14.21 4.31 6.99
N VAL A 290 14.32 5.03 8.09
CA VAL A 290 13.18 5.40 8.93
C VAL A 290 12.75 6.82 8.56
N LEU A 291 11.48 6.97 8.19
CA LEU A 291 10.84 8.24 7.93
C LEU A 291 10.04 8.67 9.17
N HIS A 292 10.44 9.78 9.77
CA HIS A 292 9.80 10.36 10.95
C HIS A 292 8.85 11.49 10.55
N ASN A 293 7.62 11.46 11.07
CA ASN A 293 6.69 12.60 11.05
C ASN A 293 6.49 13.24 9.68
N VAL A 294 6.59 12.46 8.59
CA VAL A 294 6.41 12.97 7.23
C VAL A 294 5.00 13.53 7.13
N ARG A 295 4.86 14.83 6.90
CA ARG A 295 3.56 15.52 6.86
C ARG A 295 3.11 15.68 5.42
N MET A 296 1.85 15.32 5.17
CA MET A 296 1.20 15.58 3.90
C MET A 296 0.81 17.07 3.83
N PRO A 297 0.98 17.72 2.67
CA PRO A 297 0.58 19.12 2.52
C PRO A 297 -0.92 19.29 2.74
N THR A 298 -1.35 20.42 3.30
CA THR A 298 -2.77 20.66 3.67
C THR A 298 -3.54 21.45 2.63
N GLU A 299 -2.82 22.04 1.68
CA GLU A 299 -3.33 22.72 0.49
C GLU A 299 -3.95 21.76 -0.53
N ILE A 300 -3.74 20.44 -0.36
CA ILE A 300 -4.37 19.43 -1.22
C ILE A 300 -5.88 19.33 -0.99
N PHE A 301 -6.41 19.81 0.15
CA PHE A 301 -7.84 19.75 0.42
C PHE A 301 -8.58 20.89 -0.32
N SER A 302 -9.42 20.51 -1.28
CA SER A 302 -10.35 21.39 -2.00
C SER A 302 -11.40 22.03 -1.07
N PRO A 303 -12.14 23.05 -1.54
CA PRO A 303 -13.28 23.60 -0.80
C PRO A 303 -14.32 22.53 -0.42
N GLU A 304 -14.64 21.61 -1.31
CA GLU A 304 -15.58 20.51 -1.12
C GLU A 304 -15.08 19.54 -0.05
N ALA A 305 -13.81 19.15 -0.13
CA ALA A 305 -13.14 18.35 0.89
C ALA A 305 -13.20 19.02 2.28
N ARG A 306 -12.92 20.32 2.35
CA ARG A 306 -12.99 21.09 3.61
C ARG A 306 -14.41 21.18 4.15
N ARG A 307 -15.41 21.35 3.28
CA ARG A 307 -16.82 21.33 3.66
C ARG A 307 -17.18 20.00 4.30
N LEU A 308 -16.81 18.89 3.67
CA LEU A 308 -17.02 17.54 4.21
C LEU A 308 -16.29 17.36 5.55
N MET A 309 -15.02 17.77 5.65
CA MET A 309 -14.25 17.71 6.90
C MET A 309 -14.91 18.47 8.05
N ASN A 310 -15.44 19.66 7.77
CA ASN A 310 -16.16 20.47 8.76
C ASN A 310 -17.48 19.83 9.17
N MET A 311 -18.25 19.34 8.19
CA MET A 311 -19.51 18.65 8.43
C MET A 311 -19.32 17.38 9.27
N MET A 312 -18.28 16.61 8.99
CA MET A 312 -17.95 15.40 9.74
C MET A 312 -17.27 15.70 11.08
N ASN A 313 -16.76 16.92 11.28
CA ASN A 313 -15.85 17.25 12.37
C ASN A 313 -14.73 16.19 12.54
N PHE A 314 -14.24 15.67 11.42
CA PHE A 314 -13.27 14.58 11.38
C PHE A 314 -12.25 14.87 10.28
N ARG A 315 -10.97 14.88 10.63
CA ARG A 315 -9.89 15.21 9.69
C ARG A 315 -9.19 13.94 9.20
N PRO A 316 -8.82 13.86 7.91
CA PRO A 316 -7.98 12.78 7.39
C PRO A 316 -6.60 12.78 8.07
N CYS A 317 -5.96 11.62 8.11
CA CYS A 317 -4.62 11.46 8.66
C CYS A 317 -3.58 12.15 7.76
N THR A 318 -3.04 13.28 8.21
CA THR A 318 -2.03 14.05 7.45
C THR A 318 -0.60 13.77 7.88
N THR A 319 -0.40 13.26 9.09
CA THR A 319 0.94 13.01 9.64
C THR A 319 1.21 11.52 9.67
N ALA A 320 2.28 11.08 9.00
CA ALA A 320 2.78 9.73 9.21
C ALA A 320 3.34 9.62 10.62
N GLY A 321 3.08 8.51 11.31
CA GLY A 321 3.92 8.12 12.45
C GLY A 321 5.35 7.84 11.99
N THR A 322 6.12 7.14 12.81
CA THR A 322 7.44 6.67 12.39
C THR A 322 7.30 5.42 11.51
N ASN A 323 7.79 5.50 10.27
CA ASN A 323 7.67 4.41 9.30
C ASN A 323 9.05 3.94 8.87
N GLU A 324 9.18 2.65 8.69
CA GLU A 324 10.32 2.08 7.97
C GLU A 324 9.98 2.00 6.50
N VAL A 325 10.96 2.32 5.68
CA VAL A 325 10.89 2.25 4.22
C VAL A 325 12.07 1.43 3.74
N ILE A 326 11.77 0.30 3.12
CA ILE A 326 12.76 -0.62 2.61
C ILE A 326 12.44 -0.86 1.14
N LEU A 327 13.42 -0.61 0.28
CA LEU A 327 13.38 -0.96 -1.13
C LEU A 327 14.42 -2.04 -1.39
N LEU A 328 13.95 -3.19 -1.87
CA LEU A 328 14.80 -4.32 -2.22
C LEU A 328 14.72 -4.60 -3.71
N ARG A 329 15.79 -5.19 -4.27
CA ARG A 329 15.79 -5.79 -5.61
C ARG A 329 16.22 -7.24 -5.52
N LYS A 330 15.42 -8.14 -6.08
CA LYS A 330 15.78 -9.56 -6.15
C LYS A 330 16.89 -9.77 -7.16
N LEU A 331 17.92 -10.52 -6.80
CA LEU A 331 19.06 -10.86 -7.67
C LEU A 331 18.81 -12.21 -8.34
N SER A 332 19.44 -12.44 -9.50
CA SER A 332 19.52 -13.78 -10.09
C SER A 332 20.30 -14.71 -9.16
N MET A 333 19.88 -15.97 -9.06
CA MET A 333 20.62 -17.00 -8.32
C MET A 333 21.96 -17.30 -8.96
#